data_AF-X1EBE3-F1
#
_entry.id   AF-X1EBE3-F1
#
_cell.length_a   1.000
_cell.length_b   1.000
_cell.length_c   1.000
_cell.angle_alpha   90.00
_cell.angle_beta   90.00
_cell.angle_gamma   90.00
#
_symmetry.space_group_name_H-M   'P 1'
#
loop_
_entity.id
_entity.type
_entity.pdbx_description
1 polymer ?
#
loop_
_entity_poly.entity_id
_entity_poly.type
_entity_poly.pdbx_seq_one_letter_code
_entity_poly.pdbx_strand_id
1 'polypeptide(L)'
;MEPPPSWWALTHLSHTRSWSELYVQAFTNFPDHLWMAYAFHKPRRQAIWRVVRGKDVFCGYKYIWDTPIIVEQNRPGDTDDHVWLLQQLESHRHIWYYLFAPLGPYGLEIQGPLMHVPPPEVHLWTSKMIVGTNQKGIFYTWSFTGPGGDHPVWKTYNGGLYSLDIWQLCPDPLGVEYRHYCIAGVGTNRILYKRVPPIAPGWFPILTAAQACTLTGTTGGTLRWITTNVNHPSYLYVLFTGTIDHLQAFLLRSPDYGATWTAHDISVGVYLYSTGNLSIGILQGSSPHG
;
A
#
# COMPACT_ATOMS: atom_id res chain seq x y z
N MET A 1 47.55 24.73 -7.94
CA MET A 1 46.27 25.31 -8.38
C MET A 1 45.24 24.21 -8.22
N GLU A 2 44.24 24.42 -7.36
CA GLU A 2 43.10 23.51 -7.32
C GLU A 2 42.36 23.57 -8.67
N PRO A 3 41.89 22.44 -9.20
CA PRO A 3 41.09 22.44 -10.42
C PRO A 3 39.85 23.34 -10.21
N PRO A 4 39.39 24.05 -11.25
CA PRO A 4 38.18 24.84 -11.14
C PRO A 4 37.01 23.93 -10.70
N PRO A 5 36.09 24.42 -9.84
CA PRO A 5 34.96 23.63 -9.39
C PRO A 5 34.20 23.08 -10.60
N SER A 6 34.04 21.75 -10.58
CA SER A 6 33.45 21.00 -11.69
C SER A 6 31.93 21.16 -11.67
N TRP A 7 31.30 21.25 -12.85
CA TRP A 7 29.85 21.19 -12.93
C TRP A 7 29.40 19.76 -12.62
N TRP A 8 28.63 19.57 -11.56
CA TRP A 8 27.88 18.34 -11.36
C TRP A 8 26.65 18.32 -12.27
N ALA A 9 26.23 17.12 -12.63
CA ALA A 9 25.02 16.81 -13.37
C ALA A 9 24.29 15.67 -12.65
N LEU A 10 22.97 15.77 -12.55
CA LEU A 10 22.15 14.66 -12.04
C LEU A 10 22.19 13.51 -13.04
N THR A 11 22.63 12.35 -12.58
CA THR A 11 22.57 11.08 -13.31
C THR A 11 21.35 10.27 -12.90
N HIS A 12 20.85 10.48 -11.68
CA HIS A 12 19.61 9.91 -11.18
C HIS A 12 18.94 10.85 -10.18
N LEU A 13 17.61 10.82 -10.16
CA LEU A 13 16.81 11.45 -9.13
C LEU A 13 15.53 10.66 -8.91
N SER A 14 15.26 10.34 -7.66
CA SER A 14 13.99 9.78 -7.22
C SER A 14 13.53 10.49 -5.96
N HIS A 15 12.22 10.49 -5.74
CA HIS A 15 11.63 10.98 -4.51
C HIS A 15 10.42 10.12 -4.15
N THR A 16 10.16 9.98 -2.85
CA THR A 16 9.00 9.27 -2.32
C THR A 16 8.32 10.14 -1.29
N ARG A 17 7.03 10.39 -1.49
CA ARG A 17 6.20 11.25 -0.64
C ARG A 17 5.30 10.39 0.24
N SER A 18 5.38 10.59 1.55
CA SER A 18 4.41 10.08 2.52
C SER A 18 3.50 11.21 3.02
N TRP A 19 2.63 10.93 3.99
CA TRP A 19 1.73 11.91 4.59
C TRP A 19 2.46 13.09 5.23
N SER A 20 3.58 12.85 5.91
CA SER A 20 4.32 13.87 6.65
C SER A 20 5.79 13.96 6.25
N GLU A 21 6.24 13.16 5.29
CA GLU A 21 7.65 13.06 4.94
C GLU A 21 7.87 13.11 3.43
N LEU A 22 9.05 13.59 3.05
CA LEU A 22 9.55 13.53 1.68
C LEU A 22 10.97 12.98 1.75
N TYR A 23 11.14 11.79 1.18
CA TYR A 23 12.45 11.20 0.95
C TYR A 23 12.90 11.55 -0.47
N VAL A 24 14.11 12.08 -0.63
CA VAL A 24 14.72 12.36 -1.94
C VAL A 24 16.07 11.69 -1.99
N GLN A 25 16.33 10.99 -3.10
CA GLN A 25 17.63 10.42 -3.40
C GLN A 25 18.09 10.88 -4.78
N ALA A 26 19.31 11.36 -4.87
CA ALA A 26 19.91 11.85 -6.10
C ALA A 26 21.31 11.28 -6.27
N PHE A 27 21.72 11.08 -7.53
CA PHE A 27 23.10 10.78 -7.86
C PHE A 27 23.67 11.81 -8.82
N THR A 28 24.95 12.13 -8.64
CA THR A 28 25.72 13.04 -9.50
C THR A 28 26.83 12.31 -10.25
N ASN A 29 27.37 12.94 -11.27
CA ASN A 29 28.52 12.43 -12.03
C ASN A 29 29.89 12.73 -11.37
N PHE A 30 29.92 13.61 -10.37
CA PHE A 30 31.11 13.97 -9.60
C PHE A 30 30.72 14.18 -8.13
N PRO A 31 31.56 13.75 -7.16
CA PRO A 31 31.30 14.05 -5.76
C PRO A 31 31.21 15.56 -5.52
N ASP A 32 30.15 15.98 -4.86
CA ASP A 32 29.95 17.36 -4.41
C ASP A 32 29.11 17.35 -3.12
N HIS A 33 29.02 18.50 -2.47
CA HIS A 33 28.14 18.68 -1.33
C HIS A 33 26.90 19.47 -1.73
N LEU A 34 25.76 18.77 -1.80
CA LEU A 34 24.51 19.35 -2.27
C LEU A 34 23.58 19.76 -1.12
N TRP A 35 22.88 20.86 -1.37
CA TRP A 35 21.80 21.39 -0.57
C TRP A 35 20.49 21.25 -1.33
N MET A 36 19.38 21.20 -0.61
CA MET A 36 18.04 21.31 -1.19
C MET A 36 17.41 22.61 -0.74
N ALA A 37 16.96 23.41 -1.70
CA ALA A 37 16.06 24.51 -1.44
C ALA A 37 14.65 24.07 -1.83
N TYR A 38 13.69 24.23 -0.93
CA TYR A 38 12.29 23.89 -1.18
C TYR A 38 11.31 24.92 -0.63
N ALA A 39 10.11 24.95 -1.22
CA ALA A 39 8.99 25.78 -0.77
C ALA A 39 7.65 25.13 -1.15
N PHE A 40 6.56 25.62 -0.55
CA PHE A 40 5.20 25.17 -0.88
C PHE A 40 4.58 25.87 -2.10
N HIS A 41 5.29 26.86 -2.65
CA HIS A 41 4.87 27.63 -3.81
C HIS A 41 5.94 27.56 -4.90
N LYS A 42 5.50 27.55 -6.15
CA LYS A 42 6.38 27.48 -7.31
C LYS A 42 7.29 28.73 -7.37
N PRO A 43 8.61 28.57 -7.54
CA PRO A 43 9.52 29.72 -7.68
C PRO A 43 9.26 30.48 -8.97
N ARG A 44 9.70 31.74 -8.99
CA ARG A 44 9.82 32.50 -10.24
C ARG A 44 11.06 32.06 -10.99
N ARG A 45 11.00 32.09 -12.32
CA ARG A 45 12.13 31.78 -13.20
C ARG A 45 12.68 33.08 -13.79
N GLN A 46 13.94 33.37 -13.55
CA GLN A 46 14.64 34.55 -14.09
C GLN A 46 15.69 34.12 -15.11
N ALA A 47 15.76 34.81 -16.25
CA ALA A 47 16.80 34.57 -17.25
C ALA A 47 18.16 35.09 -16.75
N ILE A 48 19.21 34.31 -16.97
CA ILE A 48 20.60 34.70 -16.71
C ILE A 48 21.22 35.15 -18.03
N TRP A 49 21.77 36.36 -18.02
CA TRP A 49 22.50 36.95 -19.14
C TRP A 49 23.93 37.24 -18.70
N ARG A 50 24.89 37.05 -19.60
CA ARG A 50 26.30 37.44 -19.38
C ARG A 50 26.82 38.25 -20.55
N VAL A 51 27.70 39.20 -20.26
CA VAL A 51 28.43 39.96 -21.28
C VAL A 51 29.67 39.16 -21.70
N VAL A 52 29.67 38.61 -22.91
CA VAL A 52 30.82 37.91 -23.50
C VAL A 52 31.33 38.73 -24.68
N ARG A 53 32.56 39.28 -24.55
CA ARG A 53 33.19 40.13 -25.57
C ARG A 53 32.28 41.30 -26.00
N GLY A 54 31.63 41.95 -25.03
CA GLY A 54 30.76 43.11 -25.26
C GLY A 54 29.36 42.78 -25.80
N LYS A 55 28.96 41.51 -25.84
CA LYS A 55 27.60 41.10 -26.25
C LYS A 55 26.88 40.37 -25.12
N ASP A 56 25.59 40.66 -24.94
CA ASP A 56 24.73 39.91 -24.04
C ASP A 56 24.44 38.53 -24.62
N VAL A 57 24.80 37.50 -23.87
CA VAL A 57 24.59 36.10 -24.20
C VAL A 57 23.65 35.50 -23.16
N PHE A 58 22.58 34.88 -23.63
CA PHE A 58 21.68 34.10 -22.78
C PHE A 58 22.43 32.86 -22.26
N CYS A 59 22.47 32.67 -20.94
CA CYS A 59 23.21 31.59 -20.30
C CYS A 59 22.34 30.57 -19.58
N GLY A 60 21.02 30.80 -19.47
CA GLY A 60 20.09 29.88 -18.84
C GLY A 60 19.10 30.59 -17.92
N TYR A 61 18.61 29.84 -16.93
CA TYR A 61 17.63 30.33 -15.97
C TYR A 61 18.09 30.09 -14.53
N LYS A 62 17.68 30.98 -13.62
CA LYS A 62 17.73 30.77 -12.17
C LYS A 62 16.30 30.70 -11.62
N TYR A 63 16.07 29.78 -10.69
CA TYR A 63 14.87 29.74 -9.86
C TYR A 63 15.08 30.60 -8.62
N ILE A 64 14.13 31.48 -8.34
CA ILE A 64 14.18 32.43 -7.23
C ILE A 64 12.97 32.25 -6.34
N TRP A 65 13.24 32.05 -5.06
CA TRP A 65 12.28 32.13 -3.96
C TRP A 65 12.65 33.30 -3.06
N ASP A 66 11.63 33.96 -2.50
CA ASP A 66 11.84 35.02 -1.52
C ASP A 66 12.26 34.44 -0.16
N THR A 67 11.71 33.27 0.21
CA THR A 67 11.94 32.60 1.51
C THR A 67 11.93 31.07 1.39
N PRO A 68 12.91 30.45 0.69
CA PRO A 68 13.00 29.00 0.66
C PRO A 68 13.43 28.44 2.01
N ILE A 69 12.98 27.22 2.30
CA ILE A 69 13.59 26.42 3.36
C ILE A 69 14.79 25.70 2.73
N ILE A 70 15.95 25.84 3.36
CA ILE A 70 17.21 25.25 2.89
C ILE A 70 17.59 24.15 3.86
N VAL A 71 17.88 22.97 3.32
CA VAL A 71 18.32 21.81 4.09
C VAL A 71 19.56 21.17 3.46
N GLU A 72 20.47 20.75 4.32
CA GLU A 72 21.68 20.03 3.94
C GLU A 72 21.33 18.57 3.63
N GLN A 73 22.13 17.93 2.78
CA GLN A 73 22.05 16.48 2.58
C GLN A 73 22.34 15.72 3.87
N ASN A 74 21.71 14.55 4.04
CA ASN A 74 21.92 13.68 5.19
C ASN A 74 23.26 12.92 5.11
N ARG A 75 23.91 12.89 3.94
CA ARG A 75 25.20 12.24 3.73
C ARG A 75 26.34 13.21 4.09
N PRO A 76 27.32 12.82 4.93
CA PRO A 76 28.40 13.71 5.31
C PRO A 76 29.41 13.90 4.18
N GLY A 77 29.88 15.14 3.99
CA GLY A 77 30.96 15.49 3.05
C GLY A 77 30.51 15.56 1.59
N ASP A 78 31.48 15.51 0.68
CA ASP A 78 31.25 15.49 -0.77
C ASP A 78 30.99 14.05 -1.21
N THR A 79 29.83 13.79 -1.80
CA THR A 79 29.39 12.43 -2.17
C THR A 79 28.80 12.41 -3.58
N ASP A 80 28.72 11.23 -4.18
CA ASP A 80 28.01 10.99 -5.44
C ASP A 80 26.55 10.53 -5.20
N ASP A 81 26.26 9.87 -4.08
CA ASP A 81 24.92 9.57 -3.56
C ASP A 81 24.48 10.63 -2.55
N HIS A 82 23.35 11.28 -2.81
CA HIS A 82 22.81 12.34 -1.96
C HIS A 82 21.41 11.98 -1.50
N VAL A 83 21.14 12.15 -0.20
CA VAL A 83 19.88 11.76 0.42
C VAL A 83 19.35 12.89 1.27
N TRP A 84 18.05 13.14 1.20
CA TRP A 84 17.32 14.05 2.09
C TRP A 84 16.09 13.35 2.66
N LEU A 85 15.87 13.53 3.96
CA LEU A 85 14.61 13.16 4.61
C LEU A 85 13.99 14.40 5.24
N LEU A 86 12.98 14.95 4.59
CA LEU A 86 12.17 16.03 5.14
C LEU A 86 11.05 15.42 5.97
N GLN A 87 10.86 15.90 7.20
CA GLN A 87 9.81 15.42 8.10
C GLN A 87 8.87 16.56 8.49
N GLN A 88 7.75 16.23 9.13
CA GLN A 88 6.75 17.19 9.63
C GLN A 88 6.15 18.08 8.53
N LEU A 89 6.10 17.57 7.30
CA LEU A 89 5.52 18.29 6.18
C LEU A 89 3.99 18.20 6.22
N GLU A 90 3.33 19.30 5.86
CA GLU A 90 1.87 19.30 5.73
C GLU A 90 1.45 18.41 4.54
N SER A 91 0.57 17.45 4.80
CA SER A 91 0.17 16.43 3.82
C SER A 91 -0.48 16.99 2.57
N HIS A 92 -1.30 18.03 2.72
CA HIS A 92 -2.09 18.61 1.64
C HIS A 92 -1.32 19.60 0.77
N ARG A 93 -0.02 19.85 1.04
CA ARG A 93 0.76 20.84 0.30
C ARG A 93 1.56 20.23 -0.83
N HIS A 94 1.60 20.96 -1.95
CA HIS A 94 2.59 20.74 -2.98
C HIS A 94 3.97 21.18 -2.48
N ILE A 95 5.02 20.48 -2.90
CA ILE A 95 6.40 20.84 -2.60
C ILE A 95 7.11 21.07 -3.92
N TRP A 96 7.76 22.22 -4.03
CA TRP A 96 8.65 22.56 -5.13
C TRP A 96 10.06 22.59 -4.57
N TYR A 97 11.01 21.88 -5.18
CA TYR A 97 12.40 21.88 -4.72
C TYR A 97 13.38 21.88 -5.90
N TYR A 98 14.60 22.35 -5.67
CA TYR A 98 15.74 22.04 -6.53
C TYR A 98 16.94 21.72 -5.65
N LEU A 99 17.86 20.94 -6.19
CA LEU A 99 19.14 20.65 -5.57
C LEU A 99 20.16 21.69 -6.04
N PHE A 100 21.05 22.12 -5.16
CA PHE A 100 22.06 23.11 -5.51
C PHE A 100 23.38 22.92 -4.77
N ALA A 101 24.46 23.38 -5.38
CA ALA A 101 25.73 23.61 -4.70
C ALA A 101 25.95 25.13 -4.54
N PRO A 102 26.31 25.64 -3.35
CA PRO A 102 26.41 27.08 -3.09
C PRO A 102 27.57 27.74 -3.86
N LEU A 103 28.61 26.97 -4.21
CA LEU A 103 29.83 27.46 -4.85
C LEU A 103 30.11 26.73 -6.16
N GLY A 104 29.47 27.19 -7.23
CA GLY A 104 29.80 26.73 -8.58
C GLY A 104 30.95 27.50 -9.23
N PRO A 105 31.37 27.08 -10.42
CA PRO A 105 32.33 27.83 -11.22
C PRO A 105 31.83 29.27 -11.43
N TYR A 106 32.77 30.20 -11.26
CA TYR A 106 32.53 31.65 -11.29
C TYR A 106 31.74 32.21 -10.09
N GLY A 107 31.67 31.49 -8.97
CA GLY A 107 31.03 31.96 -7.74
C GLY A 107 29.51 32.04 -7.82
N LEU A 108 28.90 31.34 -8.79
CA LEU A 108 27.46 31.23 -8.92
C LEU A 108 26.97 29.91 -8.35
N GLU A 109 25.82 29.95 -7.70
CA GLU A 109 25.06 28.76 -7.32
C GLU A 109 24.76 27.88 -8.55
N ILE A 110 25.10 26.60 -8.47
CA ILE A 110 24.71 25.61 -9.49
C ILE A 110 23.36 25.07 -9.08
N GLN A 111 22.31 25.34 -9.87
CA GLN A 111 20.98 24.80 -9.62
C GLN A 111 20.71 23.61 -10.53
N GLY A 112 20.19 22.55 -9.94
CA GLY A 112 19.56 21.44 -10.64
C GLY A 112 18.19 21.83 -11.22
N PRO A 113 17.54 20.89 -11.91
CA PRO A 113 16.17 21.06 -12.39
C PRO A 113 15.19 21.27 -11.23
N LEU A 114 14.17 22.10 -11.47
CA LEU A 114 13.05 22.28 -10.54
C LEU A 114 12.14 21.07 -10.54
N MET A 115 11.91 20.52 -9.35
CA MET A 115 11.06 19.37 -9.09
C MET A 115 9.75 19.81 -8.45
N HIS A 116 8.70 19.07 -8.78
CA HIS A 116 7.37 19.23 -8.21
C HIS A 116 6.93 17.90 -7.61
N VAL A 117 6.63 17.91 -6.32
CA VAL A 117 6.06 16.77 -5.60
C VAL A 117 4.65 17.15 -5.20
N PRO A 118 3.61 16.54 -5.80
CA PRO A 118 2.24 16.77 -5.37
C PRO A 118 2.01 16.22 -3.95
N PRO A 119 0.93 16.65 -3.28
CA PRO A 119 0.39 15.92 -2.13
C PRO A 119 0.31 14.42 -2.44
N PRO A 120 0.57 13.52 -1.47
CA PRO A 120 0.33 12.11 -1.68
C PRO A 120 -1.12 11.93 -2.13
N GLU A 121 -1.33 11.12 -3.15
CA GLU A 121 -2.68 10.86 -3.66
C GLU A 121 -3.52 10.31 -2.51
N VAL A 122 -4.54 11.07 -2.12
CA VAL A 122 -5.54 10.61 -1.16
C VAL A 122 -6.38 9.60 -1.93
N HIS A 123 -6.03 8.33 -1.84
CA HIS A 123 -7.04 7.30 -2.03
C HIS A 123 -8.15 7.62 -1.04
N LEU A 124 -9.31 8.05 -1.54
CA LEU A 124 -10.48 8.32 -0.71
C LEU A 124 -10.74 7.07 0.11
N TRP A 125 -10.35 7.11 1.38
CA TRP A 125 -10.60 6.01 2.28
C TRP A 125 -12.11 5.87 2.41
N THR A 126 -12.59 4.65 2.24
CA THR A 126 -14.00 4.34 2.49
C THR A 126 -14.32 4.75 3.94
N SER A 127 -15.45 5.45 4.14
CA SER A 127 -15.93 5.73 5.49
C SER A 127 -16.34 4.47 6.24
N LYS A 128 -16.50 3.35 5.53
CA LYS A 128 -16.96 2.07 6.04
C LYS A 128 -15.83 1.05 6.01
N MET A 129 -15.53 0.48 7.17
CA MET A 129 -14.47 -0.51 7.34
C MET A 129 -14.94 -1.64 8.25
N ILE A 130 -14.51 -2.87 7.94
CA ILE A 130 -14.75 -4.06 8.75
C ILE A 130 -13.40 -4.75 8.95
N VAL A 131 -13.12 -5.15 10.18
CA VAL A 131 -11.86 -5.79 10.58
C VAL A 131 -12.18 -7.09 11.30
N GLY A 132 -11.57 -8.19 10.85
CA GLY A 132 -11.53 -9.45 11.59
C GLY A 132 -10.21 -9.56 12.38
N THR A 133 -10.28 -10.11 13.58
CA THR A 133 -9.12 -10.34 14.46
C THR A 133 -9.06 -11.81 14.87
N ASN A 134 -7.89 -12.30 15.22
CA ASN A 134 -7.67 -13.68 15.66
C ASN A 134 -8.12 -13.97 17.11
N GLN A 135 -8.55 -12.97 17.88
CA GLN A 135 -8.88 -13.14 19.31
C GLN A 135 -10.15 -12.42 19.77
N LYS A 136 -10.54 -11.35 19.08
CA LYS A 136 -11.63 -10.46 19.53
C LYS A 136 -12.83 -10.46 18.57
N GLY A 137 -12.78 -11.28 17.52
CA GLY A 137 -13.80 -11.36 16.50
C GLY A 137 -13.71 -10.22 15.49
N ILE A 138 -14.87 -9.78 15.03
CA ILE A 138 -15.08 -8.82 13.96
C ILE A 138 -15.60 -7.51 14.55
N PHE A 139 -15.06 -6.40 14.05
CA PHE A 139 -15.47 -5.04 14.35
C PHE A 139 -15.79 -4.29 13.07
N TYR A 140 -16.69 -3.31 13.15
CA TYR A 140 -16.99 -2.42 12.03
C TYR A 140 -17.06 -0.96 12.47
N THR A 141 -16.84 -0.06 11.53
CA THR A 141 -17.04 1.38 11.68
C THR A 141 -17.58 1.97 10.39
N TRP A 142 -18.39 3.02 10.50
CA TRP A 142 -18.91 3.82 9.38
C TRP A 142 -18.42 5.28 9.44
N SER A 143 -17.42 5.54 10.29
CA SER A 143 -16.83 6.87 10.50
C SER A 143 -15.31 6.84 10.27
N PHE A 144 -14.84 5.96 9.39
CA PHE A 144 -13.41 5.88 9.07
C PHE A 144 -12.99 7.08 8.21
N THR A 145 -11.94 7.78 8.63
CA THR A 145 -11.47 9.01 7.97
C THR A 145 -10.07 8.86 7.36
N GLY A 146 -9.50 7.65 7.43
CA GLY A 146 -8.13 7.38 6.97
C GLY A 146 -7.05 7.80 7.98
N PRO A 147 -5.76 7.60 7.62
CA PRO A 147 -4.63 8.04 8.42
C PRO A 147 -4.66 9.55 8.65
N GLY A 148 -4.49 9.98 9.90
CA GLY A 148 -4.47 11.41 10.29
C GLY A 148 -5.85 12.05 10.51
N GLY A 149 -6.94 11.32 10.27
CA GLY A 149 -8.29 11.75 10.67
C GLY A 149 -8.65 11.32 12.09
N ASP A 150 -9.87 11.67 12.52
CA ASP A 150 -10.39 11.31 13.85
C ASP A 150 -10.39 9.79 14.07
N HIS A 151 -10.13 9.38 15.32
CA HIS A 151 -10.17 7.97 15.68
C HIS A 151 -11.56 7.36 15.42
N PRO A 152 -11.66 6.27 14.65
CA PRO A 152 -12.95 5.66 14.35
C PRO A 152 -13.57 5.01 15.60
N VAL A 153 -14.90 5.12 15.73
CA VAL A 153 -15.66 4.39 16.74
C VAL A 153 -15.96 2.99 16.21
N TRP A 154 -15.41 1.97 16.88
CA TRP A 154 -15.59 0.56 16.53
C TRP A 154 -16.79 -0.05 17.24
N LYS A 155 -17.61 -0.79 16.50
CA LYS A 155 -18.74 -1.57 17.02
C LYS A 155 -18.50 -3.06 16.78
N THR A 156 -18.89 -3.88 17.75
CA THR A 156 -18.78 -5.35 17.62
C THR A 156 -19.69 -5.87 16.51
N TYR A 157 -19.21 -6.87 15.77
CA TYR A 157 -19.91 -7.47 14.65
C TYR A 157 -19.99 -9.00 14.75
N ASN A 158 -20.09 -9.53 15.98
CA ASN A 158 -19.85 -10.95 16.28
C ASN A 158 -21.09 -11.83 16.37
N GLY A 159 -22.30 -11.26 16.42
CA GLY A 159 -23.52 -12.03 16.68
C GLY A 159 -23.69 -13.23 15.73
N GLY A 160 -23.80 -14.44 16.27
CA GLY A 160 -23.96 -15.70 15.53
C GLY A 160 -22.68 -16.50 15.29
N LEU A 161 -21.49 -15.93 15.57
CA LEU A 161 -20.23 -16.66 15.50
C LEU A 161 -20.04 -17.55 16.73
N TYR A 162 -19.61 -18.80 16.52
CA TYR A 162 -19.18 -19.69 17.61
C TYR A 162 -17.77 -19.40 18.13
N SER A 163 -16.93 -18.74 17.33
CA SER A 163 -15.53 -18.45 17.62
C SER A 163 -15.21 -17.00 17.25
N LEU A 164 -14.36 -16.37 18.07
CA LEU A 164 -13.81 -15.04 17.83
C LEU A 164 -12.45 -15.07 17.09
N ASP A 165 -11.94 -16.26 16.79
CA ASP A 165 -10.74 -16.47 15.98
C ASP A 165 -11.11 -16.36 14.49
N ILE A 166 -10.96 -15.15 13.93
CA ILE A 166 -11.28 -14.87 12.52
C ILE A 166 -10.05 -15.10 11.68
N TRP A 167 -10.10 -16.15 10.87
CA TRP A 167 -9.02 -16.51 9.96
C TRP A 167 -9.00 -15.65 8.71
N GLN A 168 -10.18 -15.38 8.16
CA GLN A 168 -10.32 -14.55 6.97
C GLN A 168 -11.67 -13.84 6.99
N LEU A 169 -11.65 -12.57 6.61
CA LEU A 169 -12.82 -11.79 6.27
C LEU A 169 -12.83 -11.56 4.76
N CYS A 170 -13.97 -11.77 4.10
CA CYS A 170 -14.15 -11.55 2.67
C CYS A 170 -15.45 -10.79 2.43
N PRO A 171 -15.40 -9.51 2.02
CA PRO A 171 -16.60 -8.75 1.70
C PRO A 171 -17.21 -9.20 0.36
N ASP A 172 -18.50 -8.97 0.16
CA ASP A 172 -19.15 -9.10 -1.14
C ASP A 172 -18.53 -8.10 -2.13
N PRO A 173 -18.26 -8.52 -3.38
CA PRO A 173 -17.62 -7.67 -4.38
C PRO A 173 -18.47 -6.47 -4.77
N LEU A 174 -19.79 -6.50 -4.49
CA LEU A 174 -20.68 -5.36 -4.69
C LEU A 174 -20.53 -4.30 -3.59
N GLY A 175 -19.88 -4.63 -2.47
CA GLY A 175 -19.57 -3.70 -1.38
C GLY A 175 -20.00 -4.19 -0.01
N VAL A 176 -19.55 -3.46 1.02
CA VAL A 176 -19.76 -3.77 2.45
C VAL A 176 -21.21 -3.61 2.94
N GLU A 177 -22.12 -3.15 2.09
CA GLU A 177 -23.55 -3.07 2.41
C GLU A 177 -24.28 -4.40 2.17
N TYR A 178 -23.70 -5.30 1.38
CA TYR A 178 -24.41 -6.44 0.82
C TYR A 178 -24.25 -7.71 1.65
N ARG A 179 -23.20 -8.48 1.41
CA ARG A 179 -22.92 -9.71 2.14
C ARG A 179 -21.50 -9.67 2.67
N HIS A 180 -21.29 -10.39 3.75
CA HIS A 180 -19.97 -10.62 4.28
C HIS A 180 -19.80 -12.11 4.49
N TYR A 181 -18.59 -12.57 4.22
CA TYR A 181 -18.18 -13.92 4.48
C TYR A 181 -17.01 -13.91 5.44
N CYS A 182 -16.94 -14.90 6.32
CA CYS A 182 -15.77 -15.07 7.15
C CYS A 182 -15.53 -16.55 7.45
N ILE A 183 -14.26 -16.91 7.55
CA ILE A 183 -13.85 -18.20 8.11
C ILE A 183 -13.47 -17.91 9.56
N ALA A 184 -14.16 -18.56 10.49
CA ALA A 184 -13.89 -18.46 11.92
C ALA A 184 -13.69 -19.85 12.50
N GLY A 185 -12.84 -19.96 13.53
CA GLY A 185 -12.59 -21.23 14.21
C GLY A 185 -11.14 -21.44 14.61
N VAL A 186 -10.95 -22.34 15.58
CA VAL A 186 -9.63 -22.66 16.15
C VAL A 186 -9.09 -23.95 15.54
N GLY A 187 -7.82 -23.95 15.15
CA GLY A 187 -7.15 -25.13 14.60
C GLY A 187 -7.82 -25.62 13.32
N THR A 188 -8.20 -26.90 13.31
CA THR A 188 -8.84 -27.56 12.17
C THR A 188 -10.36 -27.42 12.13
N ASN A 189 -10.97 -27.09 13.27
CA ASN A 189 -12.41 -26.89 13.36
C ASN A 189 -12.76 -25.47 12.95
N ARG A 190 -12.81 -25.22 11.64
CA ARG A 190 -13.19 -23.94 11.05
C ARG A 190 -14.54 -24.04 10.32
N ILE A 191 -15.31 -22.97 10.42
CA ILE A 191 -16.63 -22.84 9.79
C ILE A 191 -16.62 -21.57 8.95
N LEU A 192 -17.15 -21.70 7.73
CA LEU A 192 -17.47 -20.56 6.88
C LEU A 192 -18.86 -20.02 7.25
N TYR A 193 -18.91 -18.72 7.51
CA TYR A 193 -20.12 -17.98 7.80
C TYR A 193 -20.49 -17.01 6.68
N LYS A 194 -21.78 -16.73 6.58
CA LYS A 194 -22.35 -15.64 5.79
C LYS A 194 -23.13 -14.70 6.70
N ARG A 195 -23.05 -13.41 6.41
CA ARG A 195 -23.88 -12.36 7.01
C ARG A 195 -24.48 -11.49 5.91
N VAL A 196 -25.73 -11.07 6.09
CA VAL A 196 -26.44 -10.21 5.15
C VAL A 196 -26.97 -9.01 5.94
N PRO A 197 -26.16 -7.97 6.19
CA PRO A 197 -26.47 -6.93 7.16
C PRO A 197 -27.87 -6.27 7.04
N PRO A 198 -28.40 -5.97 5.83
CA PRO A 198 -29.72 -5.36 5.72
C PRO A 198 -30.90 -6.31 5.99
N ILE A 199 -30.67 -7.63 6.00
CA ILE A 199 -31.75 -8.65 6.02
C ILE A 199 -31.64 -9.58 7.23
N ALA A 200 -30.42 -10.00 7.56
CA ALA A 200 -30.11 -10.95 8.62
C ALA A 200 -28.83 -10.50 9.34
N PRO A 201 -28.94 -9.75 10.45
CA PRO A 201 -27.82 -9.13 11.16
C PRO A 201 -27.03 -10.13 12.02
N GLY A 202 -27.16 -11.43 11.79
CA GLY A 202 -26.35 -12.48 12.39
C GLY A 202 -25.36 -13.06 11.38
N TRP A 203 -24.31 -13.70 11.87
CA TRP A 203 -23.50 -14.63 11.10
C TRP A 203 -24.16 -16.01 11.13
N PHE A 204 -24.34 -16.61 9.96
CA PHE A 204 -24.95 -17.92 9.80
C PHE A 204 -23.94 -18.89 9.19
N PRO A 205 -23.76 -20.09 9.77
CA PRO A 205 -22.86 -21.09 9.22
C PRO A 205 -23.41 -21.58 7.87
N ILE A 206 -22.57 -21.61 6.84
CA ILE A 206 -22.95 -22.06 5.49
C ILE A 206 -22.09 -23.21 4.97
N LEU A 207 -20.93 -23.47 5.59
CA LEU A 207 -20.11 -24.64 5.32
C LEU A 207 -19.22 -24.96 6.53
N THR A 208 -19.33 -26.16 7.07
CA THR A 208 -18.48 -26.67 8.15
C THR A 208 -17.35 -27.54 7.59
N ALA A 209 -16.27 -27.73 8.36
CA ALA A 209 -15.22 -28.68 8.00
C ALA A 209 -15.77 -30.11 7.78
N ALA A 210 -16.74 -30.55 8.60
CA ALA A 210 -17.37 -31.87 8.44
C ALA A 210 -18.14 -31.99 7.12
N GLN A 211 -18.88 -30.95 6.71
CA GLN A 211 -19.56 -30.93 5.41
C GLN A 211 -18.55 -30.94 4.25
N ALA A 212 -17.44 -30.21 4.37
CA ALA A 212 -16.36 -30.25 3.39
C ALA A 212 -15.70 -31.63 3.29
N CYS A 213 -15.49 -32.33 4.41
CA CYS A 213 -15.01 -33.71 4.42
C CYS A 213 -15.97 -34.63 3.65
N THR A 214 -17.27 -34.54 3.91
CA THR A 214 -18.29 -35.33 3.18
C THR A 214 -18.26 -35.05 1.68
N LEU A 215 -18.11 -33.79 1.26
CA LEU A 215 -18.05 -33.41 -0.15
C LEU A 215 -16.80 -33.94 -0.88
N THR A 216 -15.70 -34.13 -0.15
CA THR A 216 -14.39 -34.48 -0.71
C THR A 216 -14.00 -35.95 -0.48
N GLY A 217 -14.76 -36.68 0.35
CA GLY A 217 -14.42 -38.05 0.76
C GLY A 217 -13.22 -38.13 1.71
N THR A 218 -12.79 -37.00 2.30
CA THR A 218 -11.68 -36.96 3.25
C THR A 218 -12.13 -37.31 4.66
N THR A 219 -11.21 -37.83 5.49
CA THR A 219 -11.48 -38.16 6.91
C THR A 219 -11.32 -36.97 7.85
N GLY A 220 -10.75 -35.87 7.35
CA GLY A 220 -10.52 -34.64 8.09
C GLY A 220 -9.91 -33.57 7.18
N GLY A 221 -9.88 -32.34 7.66
CA GLY A 221 -9.29 -31.23 6.94
C GLY A 221 -9.64 -29.87 7.52
N THR A 222 -9.40 -28.81 6.76
CA THR A 222 -9.56 -27.43 7.22
C THR A 222 -9.91 -26.49 6.07
N LEU A 223 -10.85 -25.59 6.33
CA LEU A 223 -11.14 -24.46 5.44
C LEU A 223 -10.01 -23.43 5.56
N ARG A 224 -9.30 -23.17 4.46
CA ARG A 224 -8.11 -22.33 4.45
C ARG A 224 -8.38 -20.92 3.95
N TRP A 225 -9.24 -20.81 2.93
CA TRP A 225 -9.44 -19.55 2.23
C TRP A 225 -10.81 -19.47 1.57
N ILE A 226 -11.34 -18.27 1.43
CA ILE A 226 -12.55 -17.98 0.65
C ILE A 226 -12.33 -16.77 -0.27
N THR A 227 -12.97 -16.81 -1.43
CA THR A 227 -13.21 -15.63 -2.27
C THR A 227 -14.58 -15.67 -2.94
N THR A 228 -14.97 -14.51 -3.44
CA THR A 228 -16.18 -14.23 -4.21
C THR A 228 -15.82 -13.86 -5.65
N ASN A 229 -16.70 -14.15 -6.61
CA ASN A 229 -16.52 -13.69 -7.98
C ASN A 229 -17.20 -12.33 -8.22
N VAL A 230 -16.43 -11.30 -8.60
CA VAL A 230 -17.00 -9.98 -8.94
C VAL A 230 -17.95 -10.02 -10.13
N ASN A 231 -17.71 -10.88 -11.11
CA ASN A 231 -18.56 -11.03 -12.29
C ASN A 231 -19.80 -11.89 -12.02
N HIS A 232 -19.77 -12.72 -10.98
CA HIS A 232 -20.87 -13.58 -10.57
C HIS A 232 -20.99 -13.56 -9.04
N PRO A 233 -21.60 -12.51 -8.43
CA PRO A 233 -21.59 -12.31 -6.98
C PRO A 233 -22.19 -13.45 -6.14
N SER A 234 -23.00 -14.33 -6.75
CA SER A 234 -23.52 -15.54 -6.11
C SER A 234 -22.49 -16.67 -5.97
N TYR A 235 -21.37 -16.59 -6.70
CA TYR A 235 -20.35 -17.63 -6.72
C TYR A 235 -19.34 -17.42 -5.59
N LEU A 236 -19.20 -18.45 -4.76
CA LEU A 236 -18.19 -18.57 -3.72
C LEU A 236 -17.21 -19.69 -4.08
N TYR A 237 -15.94 -19.44 -3.78
CA TYR A 237 -14.88 -20.42 -3.91
C TYR A 237 -14.14 -20.54 -2.58
N VAL A 238 -13.98 -21.77 -2.11
CA VAL A 238 -13.35 -22.06 -0.83
C VAL A 238 -12.24 -23.08 -1.05
N LEU A 239 -11.06 -22.78 -0.54
CA LEU A 239 -9.96 -23.72 -0.50
C LEU A 239 -10.10 -24.60 0.75
N PHE A 240 -10.21 -25.90 0.55
CA PHE A 240 -10.20 -26.90 1.61
C PHE A 240 -8.98 -27.80 1.46
N THR A 241 -8.27 -28.04 2.56
CA THR A 241 -7.12 -28.96 2.60
C THR A 241 -7.44 -30.14 3.51
N GLY A 242 -7.21 -31.36 3.03
CA GLY A 242 -7.36 -32.58 3.82
C GLY A 242 -6.34 -32.68 4.97
N THR A 243 -6.48 -33.71 5.81
CA THR A 243 -5.58 -34.02 6.93
C THR A 243 -4.19 -34.52 6.52
N ILE A 244 -4.04 -35.02 5.29
CA ILE A 244 -2.74 -35.42 4.75
C ILE A 244 -2.06 -34.16 4.21
N ASP A 245 -1.14 -33.61 5.02
CA ASP A 245 -0.41 -32.36 4.81
C ASP A 245 -0.15 -32.04 3.32
N HIS A 246 -0.89 -31.06 2.80
CA HIS A 246 -0.67 -30.40 1.51
C HIS A 246 -0.82 -31.25 0.23
N LEU A 247 -1.08 -32.55 0.34
CA LEU A 247 -1.25 -33.44 -0.83
C LEU A 247 -2.70 -33.53 -1.31
N GLN A 248 -3.66 -33.08 -0.51
CA GLN A 248 -5.08 -33.11 -0.84
C GLN A 248 -5.66 -31.70 -0.71
N ALA A 249 -5.79 -31.00 -1.83
CA ALA A 249 -6.43 -29.70 -1.89
C ALA A 249 -7.66 -29.77 -2.78
N PHE A 250 -8.75 -29.16 -2.32
CA PHE A 250 -10.01 -29.15 -3.04
C PHE A 250 -10.50 -27.71 -3.19
N LEU A 251 -11.02 -27.42 -4.37
CA LEU A 251 -11.80 -26.22 -4.64
C LEU A 251 -13.26 -26.55 -4.39
N LEU A 252 -13.82 -25.99 -3.32
CA LEU A 252 -15.25 -26.07 -3.06
C LEU A 252 -15.92 -24.85 -3.69
N ARG A 253 -16.92 -25.09 -4.53
CA ARG A 253 -17.65 -24.04 -5.24
C ARG A 253 -19.12 -24.06 -4.86
N SER A 254 -19.66 -22.89 -4.54
CA SER A 254 -21.09 -22.65 -4.41
C SER A 254 -21.54 -21.63 -5.45
N PRO A 255 -22.60 -21.88 -6.25
CA PRO A 255 -23.14 -20.93 -7.21
C PRO A 255 -24.27 -20.04 -6.64
N ASP A 256 -24.67 -20.23 -5.38
CA ASP A 256 -25.92 -19.73 -4.80
C ASP A 256 -25.73 -19.14 -3.39
N TYR A 257 -24.65 -18.39 -3.20
CA TYR A 257 -24.32 -17.72 -1.93
C TYR A 257 -24.14 -18.69 -0.75
N GLY A 258 -23.61 -19.88 -1.03
CA GLY A 258 -23.29 -20.89 -0.03
C GLY A 258 -24.44 -21.82 0.36
N ALA A 259 -25.52 -21.89 -0.43
CA ALA A 259 -26.64 -22.79 -0.13
C ALA A 259 -26.36 -24.23 -0.60
N THR A 260 -25.74 -24.38 -1.78
CA THR A 260 -25.28 -25.67 -2.31
C THR A 260 -23.79 -25.62 -2.63
N TRP A 261 -23.15 -26.78 -2.56
CA TRP A 261 -21.70 -26.92 -2.70
C TRP A 261 -21.33 -28.10 -3.59
N THR A 262 -20.28 -27.89 -4.38
CA THR A 262 -19.64 -28.88 -5.23
C THR A 262 -18.14 -28.90 -4.93
N ALA A 263 -17.49 -30.05 -5.03
CA ALA A 263 -16.06 -30.19 -4.80
C ALA A 263 -15.34 -30.56 -6.09
N HIS A 264 -14.18 -29.94 -6.30
CA HIS A 264 -13.25 -30.28 -7.37
C HIS A 264 -11.89 -30.52 -6.76
N ASP A 265 -11.28 -31.67 -7.08
CA ASP A 265 -9.89 -31.95 -6.72
C ASP A 265 -8.98 -30.96 -7.46
N ILE A 266 -8.06 -30.34 -6.73
CA ILE A 266 -6.99 -29.54 -7.30
C ILE A 266 -5.75 -30.41 -7.21
N SER A 267 -5.28 -30.90 -8.36
CA SER A 267 -3.98 -31.56 -8.42
C SER A 267 -2.90 -30.55 -8.04
N VAL A 268 -2.49 -30.55 -6.77
CA VAL A 268 -1.31 -29.85 -6.31
C VAL A 268 -0.13 -30.71 -6.77
N GLY A 269 0.33 -30.47 -7.99
CA GLY A 269 1.51 -31.15 -8.51
C GLY A 269 2.62 -31.06 -7.46
N VAL A 270 3.29 -32.18 -7.18
CA VAL A 270 4.29 -32.35 -6.11
C VAL A 270 5.46 -31.35 -6.23
N TYR A 271 5.54 -30.58 -7.31
CA TYR A 271 6.46 -29.46 -7.49
C TYR A 271 5.81 -28.36 -8.34
N LEU A 272 5.33 -27.26 -7.75
CA LEU A 272 4.98 -26.04 -8.49
C LEU A 272 5.29 -24.78 -7.68
N TYR A 273 6.57 -24.38 -7.70
CA TYR A 273 6.86 -22.95 -7.86
C TYR A 273 6.32 -22.56 -9.25
N SER A 274 5.40 -21.59 -9.29
CA SER A 274 4.85 -20.95 -10.49
C SER A 274 4.16 -21.87 -11.51
N THR A 275 2.82 -21.86 -11.51
CA THR A 275 1.93 -21.45 -12.63
C THR A 275 0.56 -22.10 -12.45
N GLY A 276 -0.35 -21.38 -11.81
CA GLY A 276 -1.78 -21.64 -11.81
C GLY A 276 -2.50 -20.29 -11.79
N ASN A 277 -3.49 -20.09 -12.66
CA ASN A 277 -4.19 -18.82 -12.88
C ASN A 277 -5.05 -18.33 -11.69
N LEU A 278 -4.90 -18.94 -10.51
CA LEU A 278 -5.40 -18.40 -9.25
C LEU A 278 -4.21 -17.80 -8.51
N SER A 279 -4.10 -16.46 -8.56
CA SER A 279 -3.29 -15.74 -7.59
C SER A 279 -3.96 -15.90 -6.22
N ILE A 280 -3.47 -16.86 -5.43
CA ILE A 280 -3.81 -17.01 -4.01
C ILE A 280 -3.00 -15.94 -3.26
N GLY A 281 -3.54 -14.72 -3.23
CA GLY A 281 -2.97 -13.62 -2.46
C GLY A 281 -3.56 -13.60 -1.06
N ILE A 282 -2.72 -13.81 -0.04
CA ILE A 282 -3.02 -13.39 1.33
C ILE A 282 -2.46 -11.97 1.45
N LEU A 283 -3.32 -10.95 1.41
CA LEU A 283 -2.93 -9.62 1.88
C LEU A 283 -3.21 -9.58 3.38
N GLN A 284 -2.35 -10.23 4.16
CA GLN A 284 -2.30 -10.07 5.61
C GLN A 284 -1.54 -8.77 5.88
N GLY A 285 -2.25 -7.77 6.40
CA GLY A 285 -1.60 -6.63 7.05
C GLY A 285 -1.14 -7.06 8.44
N SER A 286 0.14 -6.87 8.74
CA SER A 286 0.64 -6.95 10.11
C SER A 286 0.01 -5.83 10.94
N SER A 287 -0.54 -6.16 12.10
CA SER A 287 -0.86 -5.13 13.11
C SER A 287 0.46 -4.43 13.49
N PRO A 288 0.51 -3.09 13.57
CA PRO A 288 1.67 -2.39 14.13
C PRO A 288 1.87 -2.65 15.64
N HIS A 289 0.99 -3.44 16.27
CA HIS A 289 1.01 -3.70 17.72
C HIS A 289 1.27 -5.16 18.13
N GLY A 290 1.60 -6.05 17.19
CA GLY A 290 1.88 -7.47 17.50
C GLY A 290 0.64 -8.32 17.74
#